data_AF-A0A1C5KZY7-F1
#
_entry.id   AF-A0A1C5KZY7-F1
#
_cell.length_a   1.000
_cell.length_b   1.000
_cell.length_c   1.000
_cell.angle_alpha   90.00
_cell.angle_beta   90.00
_cell.angle_gamma   90.00
#
_symmetry.space_group_name_H-M   'P 1'
#
loop_
_entity.id
_entity.type
_entity.pdbx_description
1 polymer ?
#
loop_
_entity_poly.entity_id
_entity_poly.type
_entity_poly.pdbx_seq_one_letter_code
_entity_poly.pdbx_strand_id
1 'polypeptide(L)'
;MKKKILAVVLAGVMAMSMLTACGGSAETAETTETADVETTEDAASDEACSDETFATLQDNYAVMVDAYNQVKDLYESDEIAGDAEIEDLMNQAADVINEMGEISQDTITEADAETLNGAMMDILDGLSGIVDAMEVNGDGESTADEACSDETFAALQDNYATLTDVYNTVYDAYMSDEIEQNDEIENALAQTADIINEMGEISQDTITELDAETLNDTMLTLLDVLDAVVDAM
;
A
#
# COMPACT_ATOMS: atom_id res chain seq x y z
N MET A 1 -2.41 7.36 39.18
CA MET A 1 -1.51 8.13 38.30
C MET A 1 -2.03 8.01 36.86
N LYS A 2 -3.25 8.49 36.58
CA LYS A 2 -3.97 8.17 35.33
C LYS A 2 -4.22 9.35 34.39
N LYS A 3 -3.95 10.59 34.81
CA LYS A 3 -4.28 11.82 34.03
C LYS A 3 -3.18 12.32 33.07
N LYS A 4 -2.07 11.59 32.91
CA LYS A 4 -0.90 12.11 32.16
C LYS A 4 -0.83 11.65 30.70
N ILE A 5 -1.57 10.60 30.32
CA ILE A 5 -1.49 9.98 28.98
C ILE A 5 -2.72 10.32 28.11
N LEU A 6 -3.91 10.48 28.71
CA LEU A 6 -5.06 11.13 28.04
C LEU A 6 -4.70 12.51 27.47
N ALA A 7 -3.75 13.21 28.10
CA ALA A 7 -3.19 14.47 27.61
C ALA A 7 -2.23 14.32 26.41
N VAL A 8 -1.68 13.13 26.14
CA VAL A 8 -0.80 12.83 25.00
C VAL A 8 -1.63 12.53 23.75
N VAL A 9 -2.69 11.72 23.87
CA VAL A 9 -3.66 11.47 22.78
C VAL A 9 -4.32 12.78 22.33
N LEU A 10 -4.73 13.63 23.29
CA LEU A 10 -5.30 14.95 22.99
C LEU A 10 -4.29 15.94 22.36
N ALA A 11 -2.98 15.75 22.60
CA ALA A 11 -1.93 16.62 22.07
C ALA A 11 -1.47 16.23 20.65
N GLY A 12 -1.66 14.97 20.23
CA GLY A 12 -1.34 14.52 18.87
C GLY A 12 -2.22 15.19 17.79
N VAL A 13 -3.50 15.40 18.10
CA VAL A 13 -4.48 15.96 17.13
C VAL A 13 -4.32 17.47 16.90
N MET A 14 -3.67 18.21 17.80
CA MET A 14 -3.56 19.68 17.71
C MET A 14 -2.39 20.22 16.86
N ALA A 15 -1.64 19.37 16.14
CA ALA A 15 -0.46 19.79 15.40
C ALA A 15 -0.69 20.20 13.92
N MET A 16 -1.93 20.15 13.39
CA MET A 16 -2.21 20.43 11.97
C MET A 16 -3.04 21.69 11.69
N SER A 17 -2.83 22.79 12.41
CA SER A 17 -3.43 24.07 12.00
C SER A 17 -2.61 25.30 12.37
N MET A 18 -2.22 26.04 11.33
CA MET A 18 -1.82 27.45 11.28
C MET A 18 -0.33 27.79 11.27
N LEU A 19 0.33 27.39 10.17
CA LEU A 19 1.39 28.20 9.56
C LEU A 19 0.79 29.14 8.51
N THR A 20 0.45 30.38 8.89
CA THR A 20 0.61 31.54 8.00
C THR A 20 0.90 32.78 8.85
N ALA A 21 2.20 33.01 9.06
CA ALA A 21 2.74 34.24 9.59
C ALA A 21 2.87 35.29 8.47
N CYS A 22 2.23 36.45 8.65
CA CYS A 22 2.58 37.74 8.04
C CYS A 22 1.75 38.80 8.81
N GLY A 23 2.26 39.71 9.64
CA GLY A 23 3.52 40.44 9.60
C GLY A 23 3.24 41.92 9.26
N GLY A 24 3.02 42.80 10.25
CA GLY A 24 3.14 44.26 10.03
C GLY A 24 2.31 45.23 10.90
N SER A 25 2.90 45.67 12.02
CA SER A 25 2.85 47.00 12.72
C SER A 25 1.61 47.93 12.70
N ALA A 26 1.08 48.31 13.88
CA ALA A 26 1.43 49.54 14.64
C ALA A 26 0.32 50.06 15.59
N GLU A 27 0.75 50.55 16.76
CA GLU A 27 0.16 51.53 17.71
C GLU A 27 -1.00 51.17 18.68
N THR A 28 -0.60 51.07 19.96
CA THR A 28 -1.07 51.81 21.15
C THR A 28 -2.57 51.85 21.53
N ALA A 29 -2.90 51.21 22.66
CA ALA A 29 -3.56 51.86 23.81
C ALA A 29 -3.58 50.94 25.05
N GLU A 30 -3.14 51.48 26.20
CA GLU A 30 -3.38 50.91 27.52
C GLU A 30 -4.88 50.72 27.77
N THR A 31 -5.27 49.58 28.34
CA THR A 31 -6.31 49.53 29.37
C THR A 31 -6.06 48.29 30.23
N THR A 32 -5.74 48.55 31.50
CA THR A 32 -5.72 47.56 32.56
C THR A 32 -7.17 47.21 32.90
N GLU A 33 -7.61 46.02 32.53
CA GLU A 33 -8.77 45.38 33.16
C GLU A 33 -8.43 43.90 33.32
N THR A 34 -8.18 43.51 34.56
CA THR A 34 -8.17 42.12 35.01
C THR A 34 -9.55 41.52 34.75
N ALA A 35 -9.72 40.99 33.54
CA ALA A 35 -10.79 40.05 33.25
C ALA A 35 -10.37 38.71 33.87
N ASP A 36 -11.11 38.35 34.91
CA ASP A 36 -11.21 37.01 35.46
C ASP A 36 -11.35 36.03 34.28
N VAL A 37 -10.28 35.29 34.01
CA VAL A 37 -10.36 34.13 33.13
C VAL A 37 -11.14 33.11 33.94
N GLU A 38 -12.46 33.09 33.77
CA GLU A 38 -13.21 31.85 33.94
C GLU A 38 -12.59 30.89 32.93
N THR A 39 -11.59 30.15 33.42
CA THR A 39 -11.29 28.82 32.91
C THR A 39 -12.60 28.07 33.08
N THR A 40 -13.41 28.02 32.02
CA THR A 40 -14.36 26.93 31.84
C THR A 40 -13.48 25.69 31.82
N GLU A 41 -13.25 25.10 33.00
CA GLU A 41 -12.95 23.69 33.09
C GLU A 41 -14.06 23.03 32.29
N ASP A 42 -13.69 22.56 31.11
CA ASP A 42 -14.52 21.67 30.32
C ASP A 42 -14.87 20.54 31.28
N ALA A 43 -16.08 20.62 31.81
CA ALA A 43 -16.57 19.65 32.77
C ALA A 43 -16.79 18.39 31.96
N ALA A 44 -15.73 17.60 31.79
CA ALA A 44 -15.82 16.20 31.47
C ALA A 44 -16.94 15.67 32.36
N SER A 45 -18.05 15.29 31.73
CA SER A 45 -19.18 14.76 32.47
C SER A 45 -18.63 13.54 33.21
N ASP A 46 -18.59 13.60 34.55
CA ASP A 46 -18.28 12.46 35.43
C ASP A 46 -19.35 11.34 35.32
N GLU A 47 -20.15 11.37 34.25
CA GLU A 47 -21.14 10.38 33.89
C GLU A 47 -20.43 9.08 33.55
N ALA A 48 -20.80 8.04 34.29
CA ALA A 48 -20.29 6.70 34.09
C ALA A 48 -20.57 6.25 32.65
N CYS A 49 -19.61 5.53 32.06
CA CYS A 49 -19.75 5.01 30.72
C CYS A 49 -20.97 4.09 30.60
N SER A 50 -21.83 4.39 29.64
CA SER A 50 -23.03 3.63 29.35
C SER A 50 -22.67 2.25 28.78
N ASP A 51 -23.55 1.27 29.00
CA ASP A 51 -23.36 -0.09 28.45
C ASP A 51 -23.23 -0.06 26.91
N GLU A 52 -23.94 0.86 26.25
CA GLU A 52 -23.95 1.01 24.78
C GLU A 52 -22.62 1.59 24.26
N THR A 53 -22.12 2.65 24.89
CA THR A 53 -20.83 3.26 24.53
C THR A 53 -19.67 2.33 24.83
N PHE A 54 -19.70 1.63 25.97
CA PHE A 54 -18.67 0.65 26.30
C PHE A 54 -18.71 -0.56 25.36
N ALA A 55 -19.89 -1.05 24.95
CA ALA A 55 -19.99 -2.13 23.97
C ALA A 55 -19.40 -1.72 22.61
N THR A 56 -19.72 -0.52 22.14
CA THR A 56 -19.16 0.03 20.89
C THR A 56 -17.64 0.16 20.97
N LEU A 57 -17.12 0.62 22.12
CA LEU A 57 -15.69 0.71 22.40
C LEU A 57 -15.00 -0.67 22.29
N GLN A 58 -15.63 -1.71 22.86
CA GLN A 58 -15.10 -3.08 22.81
C GLN A 58 -15.14 -3.67 21.40
N ASP A 59 -16.18 -3.38 20.62
CA ASP A 59 -16.30 -3.83 19.23
C ASP A 59 -15.22 -3.17 18.37
N ASN A 60 -15.05 -1.85 18.46
CA ASN A 60 -14.00 -1.12 17.74
C ASN A 60 -12.59 -1.58 18.14
N TYR A 61 -12.38 -1.82 19.44
CA TYR A 61 -11.14 -2.37 19.95
C TYR A 61 -10.80 -3.74 19.33
N ALA A 62 -11.78 -4.64 19.23
CA ALA A 62 -11.56 -5.96 18.63
C ALA A 62 -11.13 -5.84 17.15
N VAL A 63 -11.81 -4.98 16.38
CA VAL A 63 -11.46 -4.75 14.97
C VAL A 63 -10.07 -4.12 14.82
N MET A 64 -9.73 -3.14 15.68
CA MET A 64 -8.42 -2.50 15.67
C MET A 64 -7.28 -3.48 16.02
N VAL A 65 -7.49 -4.38 16.99
CA VAL A 65 -6.52 -5.43 17.33
C VAL A 65 -6.28 -6.36 16.16
N ASP A 66 -7.35 -6.76 15.46
CA ASP A 66 -7.23 -7.62 14.28
C ASP A 66 -6.43 -6.91 13.17
N ALA A 67 -6.75 -5.65 12.86
CA ALA A 67 -6.01 -4.84 11.88
C ALA A 67 -4.55 -4.64 12.27
N TYR A 68 -4.27 -4.36 13.55
CA TYR A 68 -2.90 -4.22 14.06
C TYR A 68 -2.09 -5.50 13.88
N ASN A 69 -2.66 -6.66 14.24
CA ASN A 69 -1.97 -7.94 14.08
C ASN A 69 -1.69 -8.25 12.61
N GLN A 70 -2.64 -7.93 11.71
CA GLN A 70 -2.43 -8.09 10.28
C GLN A 70 -1.29 -7.22 9.78
N VAL A 71 -1.31 -5.91 10.04
CA VAL A 71 -0.21 -4.99 9.66
C VAL A 71 1.12 -5.43 10.26
N LYS A 72 1.11 -5.90 11.50
CA LYS A 72 2.29 -6.43 12.16
C LYS A 72 2.86 -7.67 11.48
N ASP A 73 2.01 -8.63 11.12
CA ASP A 73 2.45 -9.85 10.41
C ASP A 73 3.06 -9.49 9.06
N LEU A 74 2.48 -8.52 8.33
CA LEU A 74 3.03 -7.99 7.08
C LEU A 74 4.39 -7.30 7.30
N TYR A 75 4.50 -6.49 8.36
CA TYR A 75 5.74 -5.82 8.73
C TYR A 75 6.86 -6.80 9.09
N GLU A 76 6.54 -7.82 9.89
CA GLU A 76 7.50 -8.87 10.31
C GLU A 76 7.88 -9.82 9.17
N SER A 77 7.05 -9.91 8.14
CA SER A 77 7.30 -10.72 6.93
C SER A 77 7.96 -9.91 5.80
N ASP A 78 8.35 -8.67 6.06
CA ASP A 78 8.93 -7.71 5.09
C ASP A 78 7.99 -7.45 3.88
N GLU A 79 6.68 -7.68 4.01
CA GLU A 79 5.68 -7.44 2.95
C GLU A 79 5.26 -5.96 2.83
N ILE A 80 5.54 -5.16 3.87
CA ILE A 80 5.38 -3.71 3.86
C ILE A 80 6.69 -3.02 4.25
N ALA A 81 6.91 -1.83 3.71
CA ALA A 81 8.12 -1.07 4.00
C ALA A 81 8.20 -0.63 5.47
N GLY A 82 9.42 -0.66 6.02
CA GLY A 82 9.78 -0.10 7.32
C GLY A 82 9.75 1.43 7.32
N ASP A 83 8.55 2.02 7.31
CA ASP A 83 8.36 3.48 7.29
C ASP A 83 8.06 4.04 8.70
N ALA A 84 8.58 5.23 8.99
CA ALA A 84 8.40 5.88 10.28
C ALA A 84 6.93 6.19 10.61
N GLU A 85 6.10 6.47 9.60
CA GLU A 85 4.66 6.68 9.76
C GLU A 85 3.94 5.37 10.10
N ILE A 86 4.35 4.24 9.53
CA ILE A 86 3.81 2.90 9.86
C ILE A 86 4.22 2.51 11.28
N GLU A 87 5.50 2.69 11.63
CA GLU A 87 6.00 2.42 12.98
C GLU A 87 5.27 3.28 14.03
N ASP A 88 5.05 4.56 13.76
CA ASP A 88 4.32 5.45 14.66
C ASP A 88 2.87 4.99 14.84
N LEU A 89 2.19 4.65 13.75
CA LEU A 89 0.81 4.16 13.79
C LEU A 89 0.70 2.83 14.56
N MET A 90 1.63 1.89 14.35
CA MET A 90 1.69 0.64 15.10
C MET A 90 1.96 0.87 16.59
N ASN A 91 2.82 1.83 16.93
CA ASN A 91 3.06 2.20 18.33
C ASN A 91 1.81 2.82 18.98
N GLN A 92 1.09 3.69 18.27
CA GLN A 92 -0.19 4.25 18.74
C GLN A 92 -1.23 3.14 18.99
N ALA A 93 -1.36 2.19 18.05
CA ALA A 93 -2.23 1.03 18.22
C ALA A 93 -1.82 0.18 19.42
N ALA A 94 -0.53 -0.11 19.59
CA ALA A 94 0.00 -0.88 20.70
C ALA A 94 -0.26 -0.20 22.06
N ASP A 95 -0.13 1.13 22.12
CA ASP A 95 -0.44 1.92 23.31
C ASP A 95 -1.92 1.79 23.69
N VAL A 96 -2.83 1.92 22.72
CA VAL A 96 -4.27 1.71 22.95
C VAL A 96 -4.58 0.27 23.38
N ILE A 97 -3.91 -0.73 22.80
CA ILE A 97 -4.10 -2.14 23.19
C ILE A 97 -3.71 -2.37 24.65
N ASN A 98 -2.58 -1.79 25.08
CA ASN A 98 -2.16 -1.88 26.47
C ASN A 98 -3.13 -1.15 27.40
N GLU A 99 -3.62 0.02 27.00
CA GLU A 99 -4.57 0.83 27.77
C GLU A 99 -5.93 0.14 27.92
N MET A 100 -6.48 -0.43 26.84
CA MET A 100 -7.74 -1.18 26.86
C MET A 100 -7.66 -2.43 27.74
N GLY A 101 -6.48 -3.03 27.90
CA GLY A 101 -6.25 -4.13 28.84
C GLY A 101 -6.45 -3.74 30.32
N GLU A 102 -6.36 -2.46 30.65
CA GLU A 102 -6.53 -1.93 32.02
C GLU A 102 -7.88 -1.23 32.26
N ILE A 103 -8.64 -0.94 31.20
CA ILE A 103 -9.93 -0.24 31.27
C ILE A 103 -11.07 -1.24 31.49
N SER A 104 -11.93 -0.92 32.46
CA SER A 104 -13.26 -1.50 32.60
C SER A 104 -14.32 -0.40 32.58
N GLN A 105 -15.57 -0.75 32.27
CA GLN A 105 -16.70 0.19 32.25
C GLN A 105 -16.78 1.09 33.49
N ASP A 106 -16.58 0.52 34.68
CA ASP A 106 -16.63 1.26 35.96
C ASP A 106 -15.48 2.28 36.16
N THR A 107 -14.49 2.27 35.28
CA THR A 107 -13.24 3.03 35.42
C THR A 107 -13.05 4.13 34.37
N ILE A 108 -13.98 4.22 33.42
CA ILE A 108 -13.97 5.18 32.32
C ILE A 108 -15.27 5.99 32.34
N THR A 109 -15.17 7.28 32.01
CA THR A 109 -16.34 8.15 31.84
C THR A 109 -16.90 8.02 30.43
N GLU A 110 -18.14 8.46 30.21
CA GLU A 110 -18.74 8.48 28.86
C GLU A 110 -17.87 9.29 27.88
N ALA A 111 -17.43 10.49 28.28
CA ALA A 111 -16.63 11.37 27.43
C ALA A 111 -15.24 10.80 27.11
N ASP A 112 -14.60 10.14 28.07
CA ASP A 112 -13.32 9.46 27.85
C ASP A 112 -13.49 8.29 26.88
N ALA A 113 -14.59 7.53 27.00
CA ALA A 113 -14.89 6.41 26.10
C ALA A 113 -15.18 6.89 24.67
N GLU A 114 -15.92 7.98 24.50
CA GLU A 114 -16.14 8.60 23.18
C GLU A 114 -14.83 9.09 22.56
N THR A 115 -13.97 9.73 23.35
CA THR A 115 -12.65 10.21 22.90
C THR A 115 -11.76 9.04 22.46
N LEU A 116 -11.73 7.97 23.26
CA LEU A 116 -10.96 6.77 22.95
C LEU A 116 -11.50 6.06 21.70
N ASN A 117 -12.82 6.04 21.52
CA ASN A 117 -13.44 5.52 20.30
C ASN A 117 -13.01 6.31 19.05
N GLY A 118 -12.95 7.64 19.14
CA GLY A 118 -12.45 8.48 18.05
C GLY A 118 -11.01 8.12 17.68
N ALA A 119 -10.12 8.05 18.67
CA ALA A 119 -8.74 7.67 18.45
C ALA A 119 -8.59 6.25 17.86
N MET A 120 -9.38 5.28 18.32
CA MET A 120 -9.38 3.93 17.75
C MET A 120 -9.86 3.90 16.30
N MET A 121 -10.87 4.71 15.95
CA MET A 121 -11.33 4.80 14.56
C MET A 121 -10.27 5.43 13.65
N ASP A 122 -9.57 6.47 14.11
CA ASP A 122 -8.48 7.09 13.34
C ASP A 122 -7.31 6.11 13.12
N ILE A 123 -6.93 5.36 14.17
CA ILE A 123 -5.91 4.31 14.07
C ILE A 123 -6.37 3.20 13.13
N LEU A 124 -7.61 2.76 13.27
CA LEU A 124 -8.18 1.71 12.44
C LEU A 124 -8.19 2.14 10.96
N ASP A 125 -8.61 3.37 10.64
CA ASP A 125 -8.59 3.89 9.27
C ASP A 125 -7.18 3.87 8.67
N GLY A 126 -6.17 4.26 9.47
CA GLY A 126 -4.77 4.16 9.05
C GLY A 126 -4.30 2.72 8.80
N LEU A 127 -4.58 1.81 9.73
CA LEU A 127 -4.16 0.40 9.62
C LEU A 127 -4.86 -0.31 8.48
N SER A 128 -6.18 -0.10 8.34
CA SER A 128 -6.97 -0.59 7.22
C SER A 128 -6.49 0.00 5.90
N GLY A 129 -6.11 1.28 5.86
CA GLY A 129 -5.51 1.88 4.67
C GLY A 129 -4.21 1.20 4.23
N ILE A 130 -3.38 0.73 5.16
CA ILE A 130 -2.16 -0.04 4.86
C ILE A 130 -2.52 -1.42 4.28
N VAL A 131 -3.47 -2.12 4.90
CA VAL A 131 -3.93 -3.44 4.44
C VAL A 131 -4.63 -3.35 3.08
N ASP A 132 -5.53 -2.37 2.90
CA ASP A 132 -6.24 -2.15 1.65
C ASP A 132 -5.28 -1.68 0.55
N ALA A 133 -4.28 -0.86 0.90
CA ALA A 133 -3.21 -0.52 -0.01
C ALA A 133 -2.50 -1.79 -0.47
N MET A 134 -2.30 -2.82 0.35
CA MET A 134 -1.77 -4.10 -0.12
C MET A 134 -2.76 -4.88 -1.01
N GLU A 135 -4.06 -4.87 -0.73
CA GLU A 135 -5.05 -5.54 -1.60
C GLU A 135 -5.15 -4.86 -2.98
N VAL A 136 -5.01 -3.53 -3.02
CA VAL A 136 -4.99 -2.72 -4.24
C VAL A 136 -3.61 -2.74 -4.92
N ASN A 137 -2.53 -2.81 -4.13
CA ASN A 137 -1.15 -2.98 -4.56
C ASN A 137 -0.75 -4.46 -4.67
N GLY A 138 -1.72 -5.38 -4.75
CA GLY A 138 -1.51 -6.70 -5.38
C GLY A 138 -1.11 -6.58 -6.86
N ASP A 139 -1.10 -5.34 -7.38
CA ASP A 139 -0.56 -4.88 -8.67
C ASP A 139 0.52 -3.78 -8.50
N GLY A 140 1.00 -3.56 -7.27
CA GLY A 140 1.89 -2.46 -6.89
C GLY A 140 3.32 -2.94 -6.67
N GLU A 141 4.09 -2.94 -7.75
CA GLU A 141 5.55 -2.93 -7.75
C GLU A 141 6.17 -3.95 -6.79
N SER A 142 5.97 -5.24 -7.10
CA SER A 142 6.91 -6.29 -6.68
C SER A 142 8.29 -5.81 -7.09
N THR A 143 9.09 -5.43 -6.09
CA THR A 143 10.41 -4.84 -6.27
C THR A 143 11.32 -5.89 -6.90
N ALA A 144 11.34 -5.96 -8.23
CA ALA A 144 12.47 -6.15 -9.14
C ALA A 144 13.71 -6.96 -8.67
N ASP A 145 13.57 -7.92 -7.74
CA ASP A 145 14.71 -8.65 -7.17
C ASP A 145 14.34 -10.07 -6.72
N GLU A 146 13.11 -10.54 -6.96
CA GLU A 146 12.85 -11.98 -6.90
C GLU A 146 13.56 -12.63 -8.08
N ALA A 147 14.57 -13.45 -7.78
CA ALA A 147 15.29 -14.20 -8.79
C ALA A 147 14.31 -15.07 -9.57
N CYS A 148 14.47 -15.11 -10.90
CA CYS A 148 13.56 -15.87 -11.74
C CYS A 148 13.52 -17.35 -11.34
N SER A 149 12.31 -17.85 -11.09
CA SER A 149 12.04 -19.21 -10.68
C SER A 149 12.43 -20.20 -11.79
N ASP A 150 12.80 -21.42 -11.40
CA ASP A 150 13.11 -22.49 -12.37
C ASP A 150 11.92 -22.77 -13.30
N GLU A 151 10.69 -22.61 -12.80
CA GLU A 151 9.46 -22.86 -13.55
C GLU A 151 9.20 -21.77 -14.59
N THR A 152 9.27 -20.50 -14.18
CA THR A 152 9.09 -19.36 -15.08
C THR A 152 10.19 -19.29 -16.12
N PHE A 153 11.45 -19.52 -15.73
CA PHE A 153 12.55 -19.55 -16.69
C PHE A 153 12.43 -20.70 -17.69
N ALA A 154 11.94 -21.89 -17.26
CA ALA A 154 11.70 -23.00 -18.18
C ALA A 154 10.59 -22.67 -19.20
N ALA A 155 9.49 -22.07 -18.74
CA ALA A 155 8.40 -21.63 -19.61
C ALA A 155 8.88 -20.57 -20.62
N LEU A 156 9.69 -19.61 -20.16
CA LEU A 156 10.32 -18.58 -21.00
C LEU A 156 11.16 -19.21 -22.12
N GLN A 157 11.99 -20.20 -21.79
CA GLN A 157 12.85 -20.89 -22.76
C GLN A 157 12.06 -21.74 -23.76
N ASP A 158 10.98 -22.40 -23.32
CA ASP A 158 10.10 -23.18 -24.19
C ASP A 158 9.33 -22.27 -25.18
N ASN A 159 8.84 -21.12 -24.71
CA ASN A 159 8.16 -20.14 -25.56
C ASN A 159 9.14 -19.46 -26.51
N TYR A 160 10.35 -19.14 -26.06
CA TYR A 160 11.43 -18.61 -26.91
C TYR A 160 11.78 -19.56 -28.06
N ALA A 161 11.92 -20.86 -27.77
CA ALA A 161 12.19 -21.86 -28.80
C ALA A 161 11.05 -21.91 -29.84
N THR A 162 9.80 -21.90 -29.37
CA THR A 162 8.62 -21.90 -30.24
C THR A 162 8.54 -20.64 -31.10
N LEU A 163 8.74 -19.46 -30.50
CA LEU A 163 8.73 -18.17 -31.20
C LEU A 163 9.82 -18.09 -32.26
N THR A 164 11.02 -18.62 -31.97
CA THR A 164 12.12 -18.67 -32.93
C THR A 164 11.77 -19.53 -34.15
N ASP A 165 11.14 -20.69 -33.94
CA ASP A 165 10.73 -21.58 -35.04
C ASP A 165 9.65 -20.94 -35.93
N VAL A 166 8.64 -20.32 -35.31
CA VAL A 166 7.57 -19.59 -36.01
C VAL A 166 8.13 -18.38 -36.76
N TYR A 167 9.00 -17.58 -36.12
CA TYR A 167 9.69 -16.45 -36.74
C TYR A 167 10.44 -16.86 -38.00
N ASN A 168 11.27 -17.91 -37.93
CA ASN A 168 12.04 -18.36 -39.09
C ASN A 168 11.12 -18.78 -40.24
N THR A 169 10.01 -19.46 -39.93
CA THR A 169 9.02 -19.89 -40.92
C THR A 169 8.36 -18.70 -41.62
N VAL A 170 7.86 -17.72 -40.86
CA VAL A 170 7.22 -16.53 -41.40
C VAL A 170 8.22 -15.64 -42.14
N TYR A 171 9.43 -15.48 -41.61
CA TYR A 171 10.48 -14.69 -42.23
C TYR A 171 10.93 -15.26 -43.59
N ASP A 172 11.09 -16.59 -43.70
CA ASP A 172 11.41 -17.24 -44.98
C ASP A 172 10.30 -17.02 -46.00
N ALA A 173 9.03 -17.16 -45.60
CA ALA A 173 7.86 -16.91 -46.46
C ALA A 173 7.73 -15.43 -46.86
N TYR A 174 8.03 -14.51 -45.94
CA TYR A 174 8.09 -13.07 -46.22
C TYR A 174 9.15 -12.76 -47.29
N MET A 175 10.35 -13.35 -47.16
CA MET A 175 11.47 -13.15 -48.08
C MET A 175 11.28 -13.84 -49.44
N SER A 176 10.42 -14.87 -49.53
CA SER A 176 10.07 -15.56 -50.77
C SER A 176 8.82 -15.01 -51.46
N ASP A 177 8.22 -13.93 -50.95
CA ASP A 177 6.96 -13.34 -51.43
C ASP A 177 5.77 -14.32 -51.36
N GLU A 178 5.78 -15.27 -50.41
CA GLU A 178 4.71 -16.27 -50.24
C GLU A 178 3.55 -15.76 -49.37
N ILE A 179 3.79 -14.73 -48.55
CA ILE A 179 2.77 -14.07 -47.72
C ILE A 179 2.58 -12.61 -48.12
N GLU A 180 1.41 -12.05 -47.79
CA GLU A 180 1.11 -10.64 -48.01
C GLU A 180 1.94 -9.78 -47.05
N GLN A 181 2.75 -8.87 -47.62
CA GLN A 181 3.53 -7.92 -46.84
C GLN A 181 2.60 -6.83 -46.29
N ASN A 182 2.59 -6.66 -44.97
CA ASN A 182 1.86 -5.59 -44.31
C ASN A 182 2.66 -5.10 -43.08
N ASP A 183 2.32 -3.90 -42.63
CA ASP A 183 3.03 -3.22 -41.54
C ASP A 183 2.98 -4.03 -40.21
N GLU A 184 1.93 -4.83 -40.00
CA GLU A 184 1.75 -5.64 -38.80
C GLU A 184 2.73 -6.82 -38.76
N ILE A 185 2.87 -7.55 -39.86
CA ILE A 185 3.82 -8.67 -40.00
C ILE A 185 5.26 -8.15 -39.93
N GLU A 186 5.56 -7.04 -40.61
CA GLU A 186 6.89 -6.43 -40.54
C GLU A 186 7.26 -6.01 -39.13
N ASN A 187 6.30 -5.43 -38.40
CA ASN A 187 6.50 -5.01 -37.02
C ASN A 187 6.66 -6.22 -36.08
N ALA A 188 5.86 -7.27 -36.25
CA ALA A 188 5.97 -8.49 -35.47
C ALA A 188 7.33 -9.18 -35.69
N LEU A 189 7.76 -9.34 -36.93
CA LEU A 189 9.08 -9.89 -37.26
C LEU A 189 10.22 -9.06 -36.66
N ALA A 190 10.14 -7.72 -36.72
CA ALA A 190 11.16 -6.85 -36.13
C ALA A 190 11.24 -7.02 -34.60
N GLN A 191 10.09 -6.98 -33.91
CA GLN A 191 10.03 -7.18 -32.46
C GLN A 191 10.54 -8.55 -32.04
N THR A 192 10.16 -9.61 -32.77
CA THR A 192 10.65 -10.95 -32.49
C THR A 192 12.15 -11.06 -32.71
N ALA A 193 12.72 -10.41 -33.73
CA ALA A 193 14.16 -10.38 -33.95
C ALA A 193 14.90 -9.69 -32.78
N ASP A 194 14.34 -8.62 -32.22
CA ASP A 194 14.91 -7.95 -31.05
C ASP A 194 14.90 -8.89 -29.82
N ILE A 195 13.78 -9.57 -29.56
CA ILE A 195 13.68 -10.58 -28.47
C ILE A 195 14.68 -11.72 -28.66
N ILE A 196 14.86 -12.21 -29.88
CA ILE A 196 15.82 -13.29 -30.16
C ILE A 196 17.26 -12.88 -29.80
N ASN A 197 17.62 -11.62 -30.07
CA ASN A 197 18.92 -11.11 -29.67
C ASN A 197 19.03 -10.96 -28.15
N GLU A 198 17.99 -10.42 -27.51
CA GLU A 198 17.93 -10.22 -26.05
C GLU A 198 18.02 -11.54 -25.29
N MET A 199 17.26 -12.56 -25.69
CA MET A 199 17.29 -13.91 -25.11
C MET A 199 18.66 -14.60 -25.25
N GLY A 200 19.48 -14.19 -26.22
CA GLY A 200 20.85 -14.66 -26.35
C GLY A 200 21.79 -14.18 -25.24
N GLU A 201 21.42 -13.11 -24.53
CA GLU A 201 22.20 -12.49 -23.46
C GLU A 201 21.65 -12.81 -22.06
N ILE A 202 20.37 -13.16 -21.95
CA ILE A 202 19.70 -13.47 -20.68
C ILE A 202 20.10 -14.85 -20.14
N SER A 203 20.44 -14.91 -18.86
CA SER A 203 20.44 -16.11 -18.04
C SER A 203 19.53 -15.96 -16.82
N GLN A 204 19.12 -17.09 -16.23
CA GLN A 204 18.19 -17.11 -15.09
C GLN A 204 18.61 -16.21 -13.92
N ASP A 205 19.91 -16.11 -13.66
CA ASP A 205 20.50 -15.28 -12.60
C ASP A 205 20.58 -13.79 -12.94
N THR A 206 20.22 -13.40 -14.17
CA THR A 206 20.30 -12.02 -14.66
C THR A 206 18.93 -11.38 -14.88
N ILE A 207 17.85 -12.14 -14.74
CA ILE A 207 16.48 -11.70 -14.95
C ILE A 207 15.65 -11.92 -13.68
N THR A 208 14.74 -10.98 -13.40
CA THR A 208 13.81 -11.07 -12.29
C THR A 208 12.58 -11.88 -12.68
N GLU A 209 11.81 -12.38 -11.71
CA GLU A 209 10.57 -13.11 -11.99
C GLU A 209 9.59 -12.27 -12.82
N LEU A 210 9.39 -11.00 -12.42
CA LEU A 210 8.49 -10.08 -13.10
C LEU A 210 8.95 -9.76 -14.54
N ASP A 211 10.24 -9.53 -14.75
CA ASP A 211 10.78 -9.28 -16.09
C ASP A 211 10.63 -10.52 -16.98
N ALA A 212 10.83 -11.72 -16.42
CA ALA A 212 10.63 -12.97 -17.14
C ALA A 212 9.16 -13.18 -17.51
N GLU A 213 8.21 -12.94 -16.60
CA GLU A 213 6.77 -13.00 -16.89
C GLU A 213 6.38 -12.01 -17.99
N THR A 214 6.83 -10.76 -17.88
CA THR A 214 6.55 -9.70 -18.87
C THR A 214 7.10 -10.05 -20.25
N LEU A 215 8.33 -10.58 -20.30
CA LEU A 215 8.95 -11.02 -21.55
C LEU A 215 8.20 -12.22 -22.14
N ASN A 216 7.73 -13.14 -21.29
CA ASN A 216 6.95 -14.29 -21.70
C ASN A 216 5.60 -13.90 -22.33
N ASP A 217 4.88 -12.95 -21.72
CA ASP A 217 3.62 -12.41 -22.27
C ASP A 217 3.83 -11.72 -23.62
N THR A 218 4.94 -11.01 -23.77
CA THR A 218 5.33 -10.38 -25.03
C THR A 218 5.59 -11.44 -26.11
N MET A 219 6.30 -12.51 -25.76
CA MET A 219 6.55 -13.63 -26.68
C MET A 219 5.26 -14.34 -27.09
N LEU A 220 4.33 -14.57 -26.17
CA LEU A 220 3.03 -15.19 -26.48
C LEU A 220 2.18 -14.30 -27.41
N THR A 221 2.18 -13.00 -27.18
CA THR A 221 1.47 -12.04 -28.06
C THR A 221 2.02 -12.06 -29.48
N LEU A 222 3.36 -12.09 -29.63
CA LEU A 222 4.00 -12.17 -30.95
C LEU A 222 3.78 -13.54 -31.60
N LEU A 223 3.79 -14.62 -30.81
CA LEU A 223 3.43 -15.96 -31.27
C LEU A 223 2.03 -15.96 -31.87
N ASP A 224 1.03 -15.41 -31.19
CA ASP A 224 -0.35 -15.37 -31.72
C ASP A 224 -0.43 -14.66 -33.07
N VAL A 225 0.29 -13.54 -33.24
CA VAL A 225 0.32 -12.79 -34.51
C VAL A 225 0.99 -13.60 -35.61
N LEU A 226 2.18 -14.16 -35.35
CA LEU A 226 2.95 -14.88 -36.36
C LEU A 226 2.35 -16.26 -36.67
N ASP A 227 1.77 -16.94 -35.70
CA ASP A 227 1.10 -18.23 -35.89
C ASP A 227 -0.18 -18.07 -36.74
N ALA A 228 -0.91 -16.96 -36.58
CA ALA A 228 -2.02 -16.62 -37.47
C ALA A 228 -1.58 -16.44 -38.94
N VAL A 229 -0.35 -15.97 -39.17
CA VAL A 229 0.24 -15.92 -40.52
C VAL A 229 0.56 -17.34 -40.99
N VAL A 230 1.17 -18.16 -40.13
CA VAL A 230 1.49 -19.56 -40.45
C VAL A 230 0.24 -20.35 -40.84
N ASP A 231 -0.85 -20.20 -40.09
CA ASP A 231 -2.14 -20.84 -40.36
C ASP A 231 -2.80 -20.37 -41.66
N ALA A 232 -2.45 -19.18 -42.15
CA ALA A 232 -3.00 -18.59 -43.37
C ALA A 232 -2.25 -18.99 -44.66
N MET A 233 -1.06 -19.58 -44.54
CA MET A 233 -0.24 -20.07 -45.67
C MET A 233 -0.80 -21.36 -46.28
#